data_AF-A0A848HF53-F1
#
_entry.id   AF-A0A848HF53-F1
#
_cell.length_a   1.000
_cell.length_b   1.000
_cell.length_c   1.000
_cell.angle_alpha   90.00
_cell.angle_beta   90.00
_cell.angle_gamma   90.00
#
_symmetry.space_group_name_H-M   'P 1'
#
loop_
_entity.id
_entity.type
_entity.pdbx_description
1 polymer ?
#
loop_
_entity_poly.entity_id
_entity_poly.type
_entity_poly.pdbx_seq_one_letter_code
_entity_poly.pdbx_strand_id
1 'polypeptide(L)'
;MSHPDLESRAKALVDDKLIRAYWEAVEHYKTRDLVLLYAVGDSRHPVRAFVREELLASTLPADIKAQVADPASDASSRPASTDATFWLLAIFSDEEAVCLAVNAKLLAPGGRA
;
A
#
# COMPACT_ATOMS: atom_id res chain seq x y z
N MET A 1 -15.16 12.07 -3.16
CA MET A 1 -15.27 11.66 -4.57
C MET A 1 -13.92 11.09 -4.95
N SER A 2 -13.80 9.77 -5.15
CA SER A 2 -12.52 9.18 -5.56
C SER A 2 -12.17 9.68 -6.94
N HIS A 3 -11.01 10.34 -7.09
CA HIS A 3 -10.52 10.75 -8.39
C HIS A 3 -10.00 9.49 -9.10
N PRO A 4 -10.72 8.97 -10.13
CA PRO A 4 -10.35 7.70 -10.78
C PRO A 4 -8.95 7.76 -11.42
N ASP A 5 -8.47 8.98 -11.70
CA ASP A 5 -7.13 9.24 -12.19
C ASP A 5 -6.06 8.94 -11.13
N LEU A 6 -6.26 9.37 -9.88
CA LEU A 6 -5.32 9.13 -8.79
C LEU A 6 -5.22 7.66 -8.42
N GLU A 7 -6.37 6.96 -8.34
CA GLU A 7 -6.38 5.53 -8.07
C GLU A 7 -5.65 4.75 -9.17
N SER A 8 -5.85 5.13 -10.44
CA SER A 8 -5.17 4.51 -11.58
C SER A 8 -3.66 4.77 -11.53
N ARG A 9 -3.26 6.01 -11.20
CA ARG A 9 -1.84 6.38 -11.03
C ARG A 9 -1.21 5.63 -9.87
N ALA A 10 -1.89 5.49 -8.74
CA ALA A 10 -1.39 4.77 -7.58
C ALA A 10 -1.29 3.26 -7.85
N LYS A 11 -2.24 2.67 -8.57
CA LYS A 11 -2.12 1.29 -9.06
C LYS A 11 -0.93 1.11 -9.99
N ALA A 12 -0.62 2.11 -10.83
CA ALA A 12 0.57 2.09 -11.68
C ALA A 12 1.90 2.18 -10.90
N LEU A 13 1.88 2.55 -9.61
CA LEU A 13 3.06 2.49 -8.73
C LEU A 13 3.26 1.10 -8.09
N VAL A 14 2.30 0.19 -8.25
CA VAL A 14 2.38 -1.19 -7.72
C VAL A 14 3.27 -2.02 -8.63
N ASP A 15 4.57 -1.88 -8.43
CA ASP A 15 5.62 -2.65 -9.10
C ASP A 15 6.24 -3.71 -8.17
N ASP A 16 7.07 -4.59 -8.73
CA ASP A 16 7.82 -5.62 -8.01
C ASP A 16 8.63 -5.05 -6.83
N LYS A 17 9.13 -3.81 -6.94
CA LYS A 17 9.83 -3.12 -5.84
C LYS A 17 8.92 -2.84 -4.64
N LEU A 18 7.68 -2.42 -4.89
CA LEU A 18 6.70 -2.16 -3.83
C LEU A 18 6.31 -3.45 -3.14
N ILE A 19 6.09 -4.51 -3.92
CA ILE A 19 5.75 -5.83 -3.42
C ILE A 19 6.91 -6.39 -2.58
N ARG A 20 8.17 -6.23 -3.01
CA ARG A 20 9.35 -6.61 -2.21
C ARG A 20 9.41 -5.83 -0.90
N ALA A 21 9.25 -4.51 -0.95
CA ALA A 21 9.25 -3.67 0.26
C ALA A 21 8.15 -4.10 1.24
N TYR A 22 6.98 -4.53 0.75
CA TYR A 22 5.95 -5.13 1.60
C TYR A 22 6.47 -6.40 2.28
N TRP A 23 7.03 -7.36 1.55
CA TRP A 23 7.53 -8.60 2.15
C TRP A 23 8.67 -8.36 3.14
N GLU A 24 9.60 -7.46 2.83
CA GLU A 24 10.64 -7.04 3.76
C GLU A 24 10.05 -6.46 5.05
N ALA A 25 9.00 -5.64 4.93
CA ALA A 25 8.28 -5.11 6.08
C ALA A 25 7.50 -6.19 6.84
N VAL A 26 6.90 -7.17 6.16
CA VAL A 26 6.25 -8.33 6.82
C VAL A 26 7.29 -9.10 7.63
N GLU A 27 8.49 -9.31 7.08
CA GLU A 27 9.57 -9.98 7.79
C GLU A 27 10.12 -9.16 8.96
N HIS A 28 10.17 -7.83 8.83
CA HIS A 28 10.63 -6.91 9.87
C HIS A 28 9.63 -6.79 11.02
N TYR A 29 8.37 -6.45 10.71
CA TYR A 29 7.31 -6.19 11.69
C TYR A 29 6.57 -7.46 12.15
N LYS A 30 6.83 -8.61 11.51
CA LYS A 30 6.16 -9.90 11.77
C LYS A 30 4.62 -9.84 11.64
N THR A 31 4.10 -8.91 10.85
CA THR A 31 2.67 -8.73 10.59
C THR A 31 2.41 -8.47 9.11
N ARG A 32 1.24 -8.88 8.63
CA ARG A 32 0.75 -8.59 7.28
C ARG A 32 -0.14 -7.35 7.23
N ASP A 33 -0.50 -6.82 8.40
CA ASP A 33 -1.37 -5.66 8.57
C ASP A 33 -0.56 -4.36 8.42
N LEU A 34 -0.11 -4.14 7.19
CA LEU A 34 0.84 -3.09 6.84
C LEU A 34 0.23 -2.06 5.90
N VAL A 35 0.72 -0.83 6.05
CA VAL A 35 0.42 0.31 5.18
C VAL A 35 1.72 0.78 4.55
N LEU A 36 1.78 0.74 3.22
CA LEU A 36 2.90 1.24 2.44
C LEU A 36 2.60 2.66 2.00
N LEU A 37 3.42 3.61 2.42
CA LEU A 37 3.40 5.00 2.00
C LEU A 37 4.36 5.17 0.82
N TYR A 38 3.84 5.62 -0.31
CA TYR A 38 4.61 5.98 -1.50
C TYR A 38 4.61 7.50 -1.69
N ALA A 39 5.75 8.16 -1.49
CA ALA A 39 5.91 9.60 -1.70
C ALA A 39 6.45 9.86 -3.11
N VAL A 40 5.56 10.21 -4.04
CA VAL A 40 5.93 10.58 -5.42
C VAL A 40 6.58 11.96 -5.39
N GLY A 41 7.92 11.96 -5.41
CA GLY A 41 8.75 13.16 -5.30
C GLY A 41 9.95 12.97 -4.37
N ASP A 42 9.88 12.02 -3.43
CA ASP A 42 11.04 11.68 -2.59
C ASP A 42 11.96 10.72 -3.34
N SER A 43 13.05 11.26 -3.88
CA SER A 43 13.99 10.52 -4.71
C SER A 43 14.89 9.56 -3.92
N ARG A 44 14.93 9.69 -2.58
CA ARG A 44 15.83 8.90 -1.74
C ARG A 44 15.15 7.66 -1.18
N HIS A 45 13.93 7.79 -0.66
CA HIS A 45 13.16 6.71 -0.05
C HIS A 45 11.70 6.85 -0.45
N PRO A 46 11.34 6.46 -1.68
CA PRO A 46 9.98 6.66 -2.19
C PRO A 46 8.96 5.80 -1.44
N VAL A 47 9.38 4.68 -0.84
CA VAL A 47 8.49 3.75 -0.12
C VAL A 47 8.86 3.66 1.35
N ARG A 48 7.86 3.75 2.22
CA ARG A 48 7.97 3.49 3.66
C ARG A 48 6.84 2.58 4.10
N ALA A 49 7.14 1.57 4.90
CA ALA A 49 6.14 0.68 5.46
C ALA A 49 5.88 1.02 6.93
N PHE A 50 4.62 0.95 7.34
CA PHE A 50 4.18 1.18 8.70
C PHE A 50 3.18 0.10 9.11
N VAL A 51 3.15 -0.23 10.40
CA VAL A 51 2.07 -1.06 10.94
C VAL A 51 0.80 -0.22 10.97
N ARG A 52 -0.34 -0.81 10.55
CA ARG A 52 -1.64 -0.12 10.52
C ARG A 52 -1.98 0.55 11.86
N GLU A 53 -1.73 -0.15 12.96
CA GLU A 53 -1.97 0.37 14.32
C GLU A 53 -1.12 1.61 14.64
N GLU A 54 0.16 1.62 14.26
CA GLU A 54 1.03 2.79 14.42
C GLU A 54 0.54 3.97 13.58
N LEU A 55 0.06 3.68 12.37
CA LEU A 55 -0.45 4.69 11.46
C LEU A 55 -1.77 5.31 11.96
N LEU A 56 -2.65 4.49 12.55
CA LEU A 56 -3.87 4.94 13.23
C LEU A 56 -3.59 5.79 14.46
N ALA A 57 -2.52 5.47 15.20
CA ALA A 57 -2.04 6.25 16.33
C ALA A 57 -1.34 7.57 15.92
N SER A 58 -0.96 7.72 14.64
CA SER A 58 -0.23 8.88 14.12
C SER A 58 -1.12 10.10 13.85
N THR A 59 -0.54 11.23 13.46
CA THR A 59 -1.27 12.50 13.17
C THR A 59 -1.80 12.59 11.74
N LEU A 60 -2.07 11.46 11.08
CA LEU A 60 -2.61 11.45 9.73
C LEU A 60 -4.04 12.00 9.65
N PRO A 61 -4.44 12.53 8.47
CA PRO A 61 -5.80 13.01 8.27
C PRO A 61 -6.84 11.92 8.54
N ALA A 62 -7.96 12.31 9.13
CA ALA A 62 -9.05 11.39 9.51
C ALA A 62 -9.60 10.58 8.33
N ASP A 63 -9.59 11.15 7.11
CA ASP A 63 -10.01 10.48 5.88
C ASP A 63 -9.15 9.24 5.59
N ILE A 64 -7.83 9.39 5.69
CA ILE A 64 -6.88 8.28 5.50
C ILE A 64 -7.02 7.25 6.62
N LYS A 65 -7.16 7.70 7.88
CA LYS A 65 -7.38 6.80 9.02
C LYS A 65 -8.66 5.98 8.88
N ALA A 66 -9.73 6.57 8.34
CA ALA A 66 -10.98 5.87 8.08
C ALA A 66 -10.82 4.80 7.00
N GLN A 67 -10.01 5.05 5.97
CA GLN A 67 -9.73 4.05 4.94
C GLN A 67 -8.89 2.89 5.46
N VAL A 68 -7.87 3.16 6.28
CA VAL A 68 -7.04 2.11 6.90
C VAL A 68 -7.57 1.62 8.25
N ALA A 69 -8.82 1.97 8.60
CA ALA A 69 -9.44 1.52 9.85
C ALA A 69 -9.62 0.00 9.85
N ASP A 70 -9.98 -0.55 8.69
CA ASP A 70 -10.10 -1.98 8.44
C ASP A 70 -8.82 -2.56 7.82
N PRO A 71 -8.50 -3.83 8.07
CA PRO A 71 -7.34 -4.47 7.44
C PRO A 71 -7.53 -4.58 5.92
N ALA A 72 -6.45 -4.42 5.16
CA ALA A 72 -6.50 -4.48 3.68
C ALA A 72 -7.03 -5.83 3.15
N SER A 73 -6.90 -6.88 3.96
CA SER A 73 -7.44 -8.22 3.70
C SER A 73 -8.97 -8.27 3.66
N ASP A 74 -9.65 -7.36 4.36
CA ASP A 74 -11.11 -7.26 4.37
C ASP A 74 -11.63 -6.53 3.12
N ALA A 75 -10.91 -5.49 2.70
CA ALA A 75 -11.19 -4.74 1.47
C ALA A 75 -10.91 -5.56 0.18
N SER A 76 -10.10 -6.62 0.27
CA SER A 76 -9.77 -7.48 -0.87
C SER A 76 -10.66 -8.72 -0.89
N SER A 77 -11.35 -8.97 -2.01
CA SER A 77 -12.15 -10.18 -2.19
C SER A 77 -11.26 -11.42 -2.25
N ARG A 78 -11.01 -12.02 -1.07
CA ARG A 78 -10.36 -13.32 -0.87
C ARG A 78 -8.86 -13.36 -1.22
N PRO A 79 -7.97 -12.82 -0.36
CA PRO A 79 -6.54 -12.96 -0.55
C PRO A 79 -6.13 -14.44 -0.42
N ALA A 80 -5.39 -14.98 -1.39
CA ALA A 80 -4.67 -16.22 -1.19
C ALA A 80 -3.52 -15.97 -0.19
N SER A 81 -3.11 -16.99 0.57
CA SER A 81 -2.06 -16.85 1.61
C SER A 81 -0.70 -16.35 1.11
N THR A 82 -0.48 -16.38 -0.21
CA THR A 82 0.72 -15.95 -0.93
C THR A 82 0.59 -14.55 -1.56
N ASP A 83 -0.58 -13.93 -1.51
CA ASP A 83 -0.81 -12.62 -2.09
C ASP A 83 -0.31 -11.53 -1.14
N ALA A 84 0.40 -10.53 -1.68
CA ALA A 84 0.75 -9.34 -0.94
C ALA A 84 -0.51 -8.46 -0.85
N THR A 85 -1.08 -8.39 0.35
CA THR A 85 -2.28 -7.58 0.62
C THR A 85 -1.93 -6.50 1.64
N PHE A 86 -2.04 -5.24 1.22
CA PHE A 86 -1.65 -4.08 2.02
C PHE A 86 -2.41 -2.83 1.58
N TRP A 87 -2.42 -1.82 2.45
CA TRP A 87 -2.89 -0.48 2.08
C TRP A 87 -1.76 0.29 1.42
N LEU A 88 -2.00 0.86 0.24
CA LEU A 88 -1.07 1.77 -0.42
C LEU A 88 -1.56 3.21 -0.25
N LEU A 89 -0.80 4.02 0.48
CA LEU A 89 -0.97 5.47 0.57
C LEU A 89 0.00 6.15 -0.39
N ALA A 90 -0.47 6.52 -1.58
CA ALA A 90 0.33 7.28 -2.54
C ALA A 90 0.11 8.78 -2.34
N ILE A 91 1.18 9.51 -2.07
CA ILE A 91 1.20 10.97 -1.93
C ILE A 91 1.88 11.55 -3.16
N PHE A 92 1.14 12.33 -3.94
CA PHE A 92 1.62 13.00 -5.15
C PHE A 92 2.18 14.39 -4.81
N SER A 93 3.02 14.92 -5.71
CA SER A 93 3.65 16.24 -5.52
C SER A 93 2.66 17.42 -5.52
N ASP A 94 1.42 17.19 -5.93
CA ASP A 94 0.33 18.18 -5.97
C ASP A 94 -0.47 18.24 -4.64
N GLU A 95 0.10 17.73 -3.54
CA GLU A 95 -0.57 17.55 -2.23
C GLU A 95 -1.75 16.56 -2.25
N GLU A 96 -2.10 16.01 -3.40
CA GLU A 96 -3.09 14.95 -3.53
C GLU A 96 -2.55 13.63 -2.97
N ALA A 97 -3.32 13.01 -2.08
CA ALA A 97 -3.05 11.69 -1.55
C ALA A 97 -4.22 10.75 -1.84
N VAL A 98 -3.90 9.50 -2.19
CA VAL A 98 -4.89 8.45 -2.37
C VAL A 98 -4.46 7.25 -1.57
N CYS A 99 -5.41 6.65 -0.84
CA CYS A 99 -5.22 5.38 -0.18
C CYS A 99 -6.16 4.34 -0.81
N LEU A 100 -5.58 3.18 -1.13
CA LEU A 100 -6.31 2.06 -1.73
C LEU A 100 -5.78 0.73 -1.22
N ALA A 101 -6.67 -0.26 -1.15
CA ALA A 101 -6.27 -1.63 -0.88
C ALA A 101 -5.61 -2.21 -2.13
N VAL A 102 -4.39 -2.70 -1.97
CA VAL A 102 -3.64 -3.40 -3.01
C VAL A 102 -3.63 -4.87 -2.67
N ASN A 103 -4.11 -5.67 -3.62
CA ASN A 103 -3.90 -7.10 -3.64
C ASN A 103 -3.01 -7.42 -4.84
N ALA A 104 -1.72 -7.61 -4.58
CA ALA A 104 -0.73 -7.90 -5.59
C ALA A 104 -0.27 -9.35 -5.45
N LYS A 105 -0.34 -10.09 -6.57
CA LYS A 105 0.36 -11.37 -6.68
C LYS A 105 1.81 -11.09 -6.99
N LEU A 106 2.71 -11.65 -6.19
CA LEU A 106 4.10 -11.78 -6.60
C LEU A 106 4.08 -12.75 -7.79
N LEU A 107 4.01 -12.21 -9.00
CA LEU A 107 4.31 -12.97 -10.19
C LEU A 107 5.75 -13.43 -9.97
N ALA A 108 5.93 -14.70 -9.64
CA ALA A 108 7.25 -15.30 -9.61
C ALA A 108 8.01 -14.88 -10.88
N PRO A 109 9.33 -14.59 -10.81
CA PRO A 109 10.10 -14.25 -11.99
C PRO A 109 10.05 -15.43 -12.97
N GLY A 110 9.09 -15.35 -13.90
CA GLY A 110 8.58 -16.52 -14.62
C GLY A 110 7.16 -16.29 -15.12
N GLY A 111 6.87 -15.09 -15.61
CA GLY A 111 5.63 -14.83 -16.34
C GLY A 111 5.56 -15.73 -17.57
N ARG A 112 4.46 -16.48 -17.69
CA ARG A 112 3.91 -16.82 -19.00
C ARG A 112 2.44 -16.42 -18.99
N ALA A 113 2.12 -15.64 -20.01
CA ALA A 113 0.81 -15.11 -20.38
C ALA A 113 -0.28 -16.18 -20.42
#